data_AF-A0A973RSZ9-F1
#
_entry.id   AF-A0A973RSZ9-F1
#
_cell.length_a   1.000
_cell.length_b   1.000
_cell.length_c   1.000
_cell.angle_alpha   90.00
_cell.angle_beta   90.00
_cell.angle_gamma   90.00
#
_symmetry.space_group_name_H-M   'P 1'
#
loop_
_entity.id
_entity.type
_entity.pdbx_description
1 polymer ?
#
loop_
_entity_poly.entity_id
_entity_poly.type
_entity_poly.pdbx_seq_one_letter_code
_entity_poly.pdbx_strand_id
1 'polypeptide(L)'
;MSRSQITGYVIGESLRPGAVFQPPGLRLRNVTRLDVSASASPAQPRLWTLVEWETDSDDVSGLAQALAEALEPENGWYADFTVGDERVVVFAGKVLRYRRGDAAGRAEAIAYGRSVGTPEHQLDWKE
;
A
#
# COMPACT_ATOMS: atom_id res chain seq x y z
N MET A 1 -6.35 26.22 10.99
CA MET A 1 -5.68 24.91 11.21
C MET A 1 -5.39 24.32 9.85
N SER A 2 -4.13 24.01 9.54
CA SER A 2 -3.79 23.29 8.30
C SER A 2 -4.40 21.90 8.41
N ARG A 3 -5.21 21.48 7.43
CA ARG A 3 -5.63 20.07 7.32
C ARG A 3 -4.38 19.23 7.06
N SER A 4 -4.30 18.04 7.63
CA SER A 4 -3.18 17.14 7.35
C SER A 4 -3.41 16.56 5.97
N GLN A 5 -2.46 16.77 5.05
CA GLN A 5 -2.57 16.25 3.70
C GLN A 5 -1.94 14.86 3.65
N ILE A 6 -2.75 13.84 3.32
CA ILE A 6 -2.23 12.51 3.01
C ILE A 6 -1.88 12.49 1.52
N THR A 7 -0.71 11.94 1.19
CA THR A 7 -0.27 11.72 -0.19
C THR A 7 0.14 10.27 -0.35
N GLY A 8 -0.06 9.73 -1.55
CA GLY A 8 0.31 8.35 -1.84
C GLY A 8 0.18 8.06 -3.32
N TYR A 9 0.37 6.80 -3.68
CA TYR A 9 0.07 6.30 -5.00
C TYR A 9 -0.53 4.90 -4.89
N VAL A 10 -1.29 4.51 -5.90
CA VAL A 10 -1.63 3.10 -6.14
C VAL A 10 -0.94 2.66 -7.42
N ILE A 11 -0.50 1.41 -7.46
CA ILE A 11 -0.06 0.78 -8.70
C ILE A 11 -1.32 0.23 -9.37
N GLY A 12 -1.59 0.61 -10.61
CA GLY A 12 -2.80 0.18 -11.32
C GLY A 12 -2.92 -1.35 -11.37
N GLU A 13 -1.79 -2.02 -11.56
CA GLU A 13 -1.66 -3.48 -11.61
C GLU A 13 -1.75 -4.15 -10.24
N SER A 14 -1.75 -3.39 -9.13
CA SER A 14 -1.97 -3.91 -7.79
C SER A 14 -3.43 -3.93 -7.37
N LEU A 15 -4.35 -3.41 -8.21
CA LEU A 15 -5.78 -3.39 -7.93
C LEU A 15 -6.47 -4.59 -8.59
N ARG A 16 -7.41 -5.23 -7.88
CA ARG A 16 -8.18 -6.34 -8.46
C ARG A 16 -9.08 -5.87 -9.60
N PRO A 17 -9.42 -6.73 -10.57
CA PRO A 17 -10.39 -6.39 -11.60
C PRO A 17 -11.72 -5.91 -11.02
N GLY A 18 -12.20 -4.76 -11.49
CA GLY A 18 -13.44 -4.13 -11.02
C GLY A 18 -13.34 -3.37 -9.70
N ALA A 19 -12.16 -3.30 -9.06
CA ALA A 19 -11.96 -2.43 -7.91
C ALA A 19 -12.20 -0.96 -8.26
N VAL A 20 -12.87 -0.26 -7.34
CA VAL A 20 -13.03 1.19 -7.39
C VAL A 20 -12.38 1.77 -6.14
N PHE A 21 -11.20 2.38 -6.30
CA PHE A 21 -10.51 3.06 -5.22
C PHE A 21 -10.87 4.55 -5.24
N GLN A 22 -11.86 4.94 -4.43
CA GLN A 22 -12.35 6.32 -4.34
C GLN A 22 -12.57 6.79 -2.89
N PRO A 23 -11.53 6.82 -2.04
CA PRO A 23 -11.63 7.46 -0.72
C PRO A 23 -12.14 8.91 -0.81
N PRO A 24 -12.87 9.40 0.20
CA PRO A 24 -13.36 10.77 0.23
C PRO A 24 -12.26 11.82 0.02
N GLY A 25 -12.55 12.81 -0.83
CA GLY A 25 -11.66 13.96 -1.04
C GLY A 25 -10.39 13.69 -1.84
N LEU A 26 -10.24 12.49 -2.43
CA LEU A 26 -9.06 12.14 -3.23
C LEU A 26 -8.97 12.99 -4.50
N ARG A 27 -7.76 13.53 -4.75
CA ARG A 27 -7.40 14.28 -5.95
C ARG A 27 -6.19 13.62 -6.62
N LEU A 28 -6.28 13.38 -7.93
CA LEU A 28 -5.14 12.87 -8.70
C LEU A 28 -4.07 13.95 -8.85
N ARG A 29 -2.81 13.53 -8.71
CA ARG A 29 -1.62 14.38 -8.84
C ARG A 29 -0.85 14.10 -10.12
N ASN A 30 -0.65 12.83 -10.42
CA ASN A 30 0.18 12.40 -11.54
C ASN A 30 -0.15 10.96 -11.93
N VAL A 31 0.11 10.60 -13.19
CA VAL A 31 0.06 9.22 -13.67
C VAL A 31 1.33 8.94 -14.44
N THR A 32 2.13 8.00 -13.95
CA THR A 32 3.40 7.60 -14.58
C THR A 32 3.44 6.11 -14.86
N ARG A 33 4.27 5.71 -15.82
CA ARG A 33 4.52 4.30 -16.12
C ARG A 33 6.00 4.01 -15.98
N LEU A 34 6.33 3.01 -15.18
CA LEU A 34 7.69 2.64 -14.84
C LEU A 34 8.00 1.22 -15.30
N ASP A 35 9.20 1.02 -15.87
CA ASP A 35 9.76 -0.31 -16.06
C ASP A 35 10.47 -0.74 -14.77
N VAL A 36 9.92 -1.78 -14.15
CA VAL A 36 10.38 -2.36 -12.88
C VAL A 36 10.90 -3.79 -13.09
N SER A 37 11.27 -4.16 -14.32
CA SER A 37 11.76 -5.50 -14.65
C SER A 37 12.92 -5.98 -13.77
N ALA A 38 13.70 -5.05 -13.20
CA ALA A 38 14.83 -5.35 -12.33
C ALA A 38 14.42 -5.78 -10.90
N SER A 39 13.21 -5.45 -10.45
CA SER A 39 12.76 -5.66 -9.06
C SER A 39 11.39 -6.32 -8.91
N ALA A 40 10.63 -6.45 -10.01
CA ALA A 40 9.37 -7.18 -10.05
C ALA A 40 9.59 -8.69 -9.86
N SER A 41 8.67 -9.33 -9.13
CA SER A 41 8.66 -10.80 -9.05
C SER A 41 8.21 -11.39 -10.40
N PRO A 42 8.50 -12.69 -10.68
CA PRO A 42 7.97 -13.35 -11.88
C PRO A 42 6.44 -13.34 -11.99
N ALA A 43 5.75 -13.16 -10.86
CA ALA A 43 4.29 -13.11 -10.77
C ALA A 43 3.74 -11.68 -10.95
N GLN A 44 4.59 -10.65 -10.90
CA GLN A 44 4.20 -9.25 -11.08
C GLN A 44 4.46 -8.79 -12.53
N PRO A 45 3.63 -7.90 -13.08
CA PRO A 45 3.92 -7.25 -14.35
C PRO A 45 5.22 -6.45 -14.29
N ARG A 46 5.92 -6.36 -15.42
CA ARG A 46 7.19 -5.61 -15.53
C ARG A 46 7.02 -4.11 -15.71
N LEU A 47 5.83 -3.67 -16.10
CA LEU A 47 5.47 -2.27 -16.24
C LEU A 47 4.40 -1.95 -15.22
N TRP A 48 4.64 -0.94 -14.38
CA TRP A 48 3.69 -0.48 -13.38
C TRP A 48 3.18 0.90 -13.71
N THR A 49 1.89 1.11 -13.53
CA THR A 49 1.20 2.39 -13.68
C THR A 49 1.03 3.00 -12.28
N LEU A 50 1.83 3.98 -11.93
CA LEU A 50 1.71 4.68 -10.64
C LEU A 50 0.70 5.81 -10.80
N VAL A 51 -0.39 5.74 -10.04
CA VAL A 51 -1.40 6.78 -9.95
C VAL A 51 -1.23 7.50 -8.62
N GLU A 52 -0.59 8.67 -8.66
CA GLU A 52 -0.32 9.49 -7.49
C GLU A 52 -1.55 10.32 -7.11
N TRP A 53 -1.80 10.45 -5.82
CA TRP A 53 -2.97 11.13 -5.27
C TRP A 53 -2.69 11.83 -3.95
N GLU A 54 -3.57 12.76 -3.61
CA GLU A 54 -3.62 13.43 -2.31
C GLU A 54 -5.06 13.48 -1.77
N THR A 55 -5.24 13.57 -0.46
CA THR A 55 -6.53 13.88 0.17
C THR A 55 -6.31 14.74 1.42
N ASP A 56 -7.30 15.60 1.72
CA ASP A 56 -7.35 16.37 2.98
C ASP A 56 -8.13 15.62 4.08
N SER A 57 -8.49 14.36 3.82
CA SER A 57 -9.15 13.50 4.81
C SER A 57 -8.16 13.05 5.86
N ASP A 58 -8.55 13.17 7.13
CA ASP A 58 -7.81 12.62 8.26
C ASP A 58 -8.25 11.16 8.59
N ASP A 59 -9.16 10.57 7.79
CA ASP A 59 -9.66 9.19 7.98
C ASP A 59 -8.69 8.13 7.45
N VAL A 60 -7.63 7.94 8.23
CA VAL A 60 -6.59 6.94 7.98
C VAL A 60 -7.15 5.52 7.96
N SER A 61 -8.08 5.20 8.85
CA SER A 61 -8.64 3.85 8.97
C SER A 61 -9.51 3.51 7.77
N GLY A 62 -10.37 4.44 7.33
CA GLY A 62 -11.16 4.28 6.11
C GLY A 62 -10.29 4.17 4.86
N LEU A 63 -9.19 4.92 4.77
CA LEU A 63 -8.22 4.79 3.68
C LEU A 63 -7.56 3.41 3.67
N ALA A 64 -7.08 2.91 4.82
CA ALA A 64 -6.48 1.59 4.93
C ALA A 64 -7.47 0.48 4.53
N GLN A 65 -8.72 0.61 4.95
CA GLN A 65 -9.77 -0.34 4.60
C GLN A 65 -10.10 -0.29 3.10
N ALA A 66 -10.22 0.90 2.51
CA ALA A 66 -10.45 1.05 1.07
C ALA A 66 -9.30 0.44 0.24
N LEU A 67 -8.06 0.53 0.70
CA LEU A 67 -6.91 -0.14 0.09
C LEU A 67 -7.03 -1.67 0.24
N ALA A 68 -7.30 -2.18 1.44
CA ALA A 68 -7.49 -3.62 1.67
C ALA A 68 -8.61 -4.20 0.80
N GLU A 69 -9.66 -3.41 0.57
CA GLU A 69 -10.76 -3.76 -0.31
C GLU A 69 -10.43 -3.60 -1.79
N ALA A 70 -9.43 -2.83 -2.21
CA ALA A 70 -9.16 -2.61 -3.64
C ALA A 70 -8.03 -3.50 -4.17
N LEU A 71 -7.10 -3.92 -3.31
CA LEU A 71 -5.92 -4.67 -3.71
C LEU A 71 -6.25 -6.05 -4.29
N GLU A 72 -5.45 -6.44 -5.28
CA GLU A 72 -5.40 -7.78 -5.86
C GLU A 72 -4.81 -8.76 -4.82
N PRO A 73 -5.55 -9.81 -4.41
CA PRO A 73 -5.05 -10.79 -3.44
C PRO A 73 -3.90 -11.64 -3.95
N GLU A 74 -3.73 -11.79 -5.25
CA GLU A 74 -2.61 -12.51 -5.85
C GLU A 74 -1.36 -11.63 -5.99
N ASN A 75 -0.20 -12.25 -6.21
CA ASN A 75 1.07 -11.59 -6.56
C ASN A 75 1.70 -10.69 -5.49
N GLY A 76 1.25 -10.82 -4.23
CA GLY A 76 1.93 -10.23 -3.07
C GLY A 76 1.89 -8.71 -3.02
N TRP A 77 0.82 -8.10 -3.52
CA TRP A 77 0.64 -6.66 -3.47
C TRP A 77 0.32 -6.16 -2.06
N TYR A 78 0.88 -5.01 -1.72
CA TYR A 78 0.59 -4.34 -0.47
C TYR A 78 0.76 -2.82 -0.61
N ALA A 79 0.25 -2.08 0.37
CA ALA A 79 0.56 -0.67 0.59
C ALA A 79 1.05 -0.50 2.02
N ASP A 80 2.03 0.37 2.26
CA ASP A 80 2.44 0.76 3.61
C ASP A 80 2.52 2.27 3.75
N PHE A 81 2.26 2.76 4.96
CA PHE A 81 2.42 4.17 5.30
C PHE A 81 2.50 4.35 6.82
N THR A 82 2.99 5.50 7.26
CA THR A 82 3.11 5.84 8.68
C THR A 82 2.08 6.89 9.09
N VAL A 83 1.54 6.75 10.30
CA VAL A 83 0.64 7.74 10.91
C VAL A 83 1.08 7.94 12.36
N GLY A 84 1.60 9.12 12.67
CA GLY A 84 2.23 9.36 13.97
C GLY A 84 3.40 8.41 14.21
N ASP A 85 3.35 7.66 15.30
CA ASP A 85 4.33 6.63 15.67
C ASP A 85 3.92 5.22 15.21
N GLU A 86 2.82 5.07 14.48
CA GLU A 86 2.36 3.78 13.95
C GLU A 86 2.79 3.57 12.49
N ARG A 87 3.10 2.31 12.18
CA ARG A 87 3.12 1.78 10.83
C ARG A 87 1.79 1.12 10.52
N VAL A 88 1.27 1.35 9.31
CA VAL A 88 0.15 0.62 8.72
C VAL A 88 0.67 -0.13 7.49
N VAL A 89 0.40 -1.43 7.42
CA VAL A 89 0.68 -2.28 6.26
C VAL A 89 -0.64 -2.92 5.81
N VAL A 90 -0.99 -2.73 4.56
CA VAL A 90 -2.28 -3.10 3.99
C VAL A 90 -2.05 -4.13 2.88
N PHE A 91 -2.62 -5.31 3.06
CA PHE A 91 -2.73 -6.35 2.04
C PHE A 91 -4.21 -6.49 1.65
N ALA A 92 -4.50 -7.24 0.58
CA ALA A 92 -5.88 -7.56 0.22
C ALA A 92 -6.61 -8.22 1.41
N GLY A 93 -7.70 -7.59 1.87
CA GLY A 93 -8.51 -8.06 2.99
C GLY A 93 -7.86 -8.01 4.37
N LYS A 94 -6.64 -7.46 4.53
CA LYS A 94 -5.95 -7.40 5.83
C LYS A 94 -5.22 -6.09 6.06
N VAL A 95 -5.50 -5.45 7.19
CA VAL A 95 -4.76 -4.30 7.69
C VAL A 95 -3.98 -4.73 8.93
N LEU A 96 -2.67 -4.53 8.92
CA LEU A 96 -1.78 -4.73 10.06
C LEU A 96 -1.28 -3.37 10.54
N ARG A 97 -1.29 -3.16 11.85
CA ARG A 97 -0.79 -1.94 12.49
C ARG A 97 0.17 -2.32 13.60
N TYR A 98 1.28 -1.61 13.68
CA TYR A 98 2.24 -1.77 14.78
C TYR A 98 2.94 -0.45 15.07
N ARG A 99 3.40 -0.26 16.30
CA ARG A 99 4.19 0.92 16.68
C ARG A 99 5.58 0.83 16.04
N ARG A 100 6.11 1.91 15.48
CA ARG A 100 7.49 1.93 14.98
C ARG A 100 8.48 1.55 16.09
N GLY A 101 9.41 0.66 15.75
CA GLY A 101 10.33 0.04 16.70
C GLY A 101 9.76 -1.19 17.44
N ASP A 102 8.48 -1.54 17.25
CA ASP A 102 7.93 -2.82 17.70
C ASP A 102 8.41 -3.96 16.78
N ALA A 103 9.44 -4.67 17.23
CA ALA A 103 10.01 -5.79 16.49
C ALA A 103 9.02 -6.96 16.28
N ALA A 104 8.10 -7.19 17.22
CA ALA A 104 7.14 -8.30 17.14
C ALA A 104 6.05 -7.99 16.11
N GLY A 105 5.45 -6.80 16.19
CA GLY A 105 4.47 -6.33 15.20
C GLY A 105 5.05 -6.26 13.78
N ARG A 106 6.29 -5.76 13.64
CA ARG A 106 7.01 -5.78 12.36
C ARG A 106 7.22 -7.20 11.83
N ALA A 107 7.61 -8.14 12.69
CA ALA A 107 7.82 -9.52 12.29
C ALA A 107 6.52 -10.20 11.83
N GLU A 108 5.38 -9.90 12.46
CA GLU A 108 4.07 -10.38 12.02
C GLU A 108 3.72 -9.87 10.61
N ALA A 109 3.91 -8.57 10.36
CA ALA A 109 3.63 -7.97 9.06
C ALA A 109 4.48 -8.57 7.94
N ILE A 110 5.78 -8.80 8.20
CA ILE A 110 6.68 -9.46 7.27
C ILE A 110 6.28 -10.91 7.03
N ALA A 111 5.97 -11.66 8.10
CA ALA A 111 5.55 -13.05 7.99
C ALA A 111 4.28 -13.18 7.14
N TYR A 112 3.32 -12.26 7.33
CA TYR A 112 2.12 -12.23 6.51
C TYR A 112 2.43 -11.88 5.05
N GLY A 113 3.25 -10.84 4.80
CA GLY A 113 3.67 -10.47 3.45
C GLY A 113 4.32 -11.62 2.67
N ARG A 114 5.23 -12.36 3.31
CA ARG A 114 5.83 -13.58 2.74
C ARG A 114 4.77 -14.63 2.43
N SER A 115 3.82 -14.85 3.34
CA SER A 115 2.77 -15.87 3.17
C SER A 115 1.84 -15.60 1.99
N VAL A 116 1.67 -14.33 1.59
CA VAL A 116 0.87 -13.92 0.43
C VAL A 116 1.72 -13.68 -0.83
N GLY A 117 3.00 -14.04 -0.81
CA GLY A 117 3.87 -14.01 -1.98
C GLY A 117 4.58 -12.68 -2.25
N THR A 118 4.60 -11.76 -1.27
CA THR A 118 5.38 -10.52 -1.38
C THR A 118 6.88 -10.87 -1.40
N PRO A 119 7.65 -10.39 -2.40
CA PRO A 119 9.09 -10.60 -2.43
C PRO A 119 9.79 -10.05 -1.20
N GLU A 120 10.76 -10.81 -0.66
CA GLU A 120 11.48 -10.46 0.57
C GLU A 120 12.10 -9.05 0.52
N HIS A 121 12.71 -8.69 -0.61
CA HIS A 121 13.36 -7.39 -0.79
C HIS A 121 12.38 -6.22 -0.85
N GLN A 122 11.08 -6.49 -1.04
CA GLN A 122 10.02 -5.49 -0.97
C GLN A 122 9.48 -5.33 0.46
N LEU A 123 9.82 -6.20 1.42
CA LEU A 123 9.41 -6.11 2.83
C LEU A 123 10.49 -5.40 3.68
N ASP A 124 11.05 -4.32 3.15
CA ASP A 124 12.29 -3.67 3.62
C ASP A 124 12.04 -2.36 4.37
N TRP A 125 10.86 -2.19 4.95
CA TRP A 125 10.46 -0.90 5.46
C TRP A 125 11.36 -0.35 6.58
N LYS A 126 11.70 0.94 6.45
CA LYS A 126 12.51 1.68 7.43
C LYS A 126 11.71 1.98 8.69
N GLU A 127 12.29 1.66 9.84
CA GLU A 127 11.72 1.93 11.18
C GLU A 127 12.10 3.29 11.73
#